data_AF-A0A9N8PEM3-F1
#
_entry.id   AF-A0A9N8PEM3-F1
#
_cell.length_a   1.000
_cell.length_b   1.000
_cell.length_c   1.000
_cell.angle_alpha   90.00
_cell.angle_beta   90.00
_cell.angle_gamma   90.00
#
_symmetry.space_group_name_H-M   'P 1'
#
loop_
_entity.id
_entity.type
_entity.pdbx_description
1 polymer ?
#
loop_
_entity_poly.entity_id
_entity_poly.type
_entity_poly.pdbx_seq_one_letter_code
_entity_poly.pdbx_strand_id
1 'polypeptide(L)'
;MASSLPQELLSLIANHITGKNEKLTPYTLVNKSWQAAFERRMYSSLVVLSPSDVDYITVGPTEQHKKRGLSLSRLDDITSGPQDWRQARRTYIRHILYRVAVPHYLEECRRGDDDYTYDNIWHRENNLAFSHGMRALFDYLPRLVDQAISLDIALQAETA
;
A
#
# COMPACT_ATOMS: atom_id res chain seq x y z
N MET A 1 -36.21 -7.27 -18.60
CA MET A 1 -35.81 -8.12 -17.46
C MET A 1 -34.45 -7.65 -17.00
N ALA A 2 -34.32 -7.11 -15.78
CA ALA A 2 -33.02 -6.70 -15.25
C ALA A 2 -32.22 -7.97 -14.92
N SER A 3 -31.38 -8.41 -15.85
CA SER A 3 -30.54 -9.62 -15.69
C SER A 3 -29.33 -9.40 -14.78
N SER A 4 -29.16 -8.19 -14.24
CA SER A 4 -28.07 -7.84 -13.33
C SER A 4 -28.59 -7.22 -12.04
N LEU A 5 -28.03 -7.68 -10.91
CA LEU A 5 -28.24 -7.08 -9.61
C LEU A 5 -27.82 -5.59 -9.63
N PRO A 6 -28.59 -4.68 -9.01
CA PRO A 6 -28.19 -3.28 -8.85
C PRO A 6 -26.79 -3.13 -8.21
N GLN A 7 -26.07 -2.09 -8.62
CA GLN A 7 -24.68 -1.87 -8.22
C GLN A 7 -24.54 -1.59 -6.73
N GLU A 8 -25.57 -1.00 -6.13
CA GLU A 8 -25.67 -0.73 -4.70
C GLU A 8 -25.67 -2.03 -3.90
N LEU A 9 -26.41 -3.03 -4.36
CA LEU A 9 -26.48 -4.35 -3.72
C LEU A 9 -25.15 -5.11 -3.88
N LEU A 10 -24.52 -5.05 -5.06
CA LEU A 10 -23.18 -5.63 -5.26
C LEU A 10 -22.14 -4.96 -4.36
N SER A 11 -22.24 -3.65 -4.16
CA SER A 11 -21.35 -2.90 -3.27
C SER A 11 -21.54 -3.31 -1.79
N LEU A 12 -22.80 -3.52 -1.36
CA LEU A 12 -23.09 -4.04 -0.02
C LEU A 12 -22.52 -5.44 0.19
N ILE A 13 -22.63 -6.32 -0.81
CA ILE A 13 -22.05 -7.67 -0.78
C ILE A 13 -20.53 -7.59 -0.66
N ALA A 14 -19.88 -6.76 -1.49
CA ALA A 14 -18.43 -6.58 -1.45
C ALA A 14 -17.95 -6.08 -0.08
N ASN A 15 -18.69 -5.14 0.54
CA ASN A 15 -18.39 -4.65 1.89
C ASN A 15 -18.49 -5.76 2.95
N HIS A 16 -19.54 -6.58 2.89
CA HIS A 16 -19.74 -7.71 3.81
C HIS A 16 -18.62 -8.75 3.71
N ILE A 17 -18.24 -9.14 2.50
CA ILE A 17 -17.16 -10.11 2.24
C ILE A 17 -15.81 -9.55 2.72
N THR A 18 -15.56 -8.25 2.50
CA THR A 18 -14.35 -7.59 3.01
C THR A 18 -14.27 -7.67 4.55
N GLY A 19 -15.40 -7.50 5.24
CA GLY A 19 -15.47 -7.62 6.70
C GLY A 19 -15.12 -9.02 7.22
N LYS A 20 -15.23 -10.05 6.37
CA LYS A 20 -14.83 -11.44 6.68
C LYS A 20 -13.37 -11.75 6.31
N ASN A 21 -12.62 -10.77 5.80
CA ASN A 21 -11.24 -10.93 5.33
C ASN A 21 -11.07 -11.99 4.21
N GLU A 22 -12.12 -12.19 3.41
CA GLU A 22 -12.11 -13.11 2.27
C GLU A 22 -11.52 -12.41 1.01
N LYS A 23 -10.93 -13.20 0.11
CA LYS A 23 -10.34 -12.66 -1.13
C LYS A 23 -11.43 -12.15 -2.08
N LEU A 24 -11.34 -10.89 -2.49
CA LEU A 24 -12.30 -10.27 -3.42
C LEU A 24 -12.05 -10.61 -4.90
N THR A 25 -10.84 -11.04 -5.25
CA THR A 25 -10.40 -11.30 -6.64
C THR A 25 -11.27 -12.30 -7.43
N PRO A 26 -11.78 -13.40 -6.84
CA PRO A 26 -12.64 -14.33 -7.60
C PRO A 26 -13.92 -13.66 -8.11
N TYR A 27 -14.47 -12.72 -7.33
CA TYR A 27 -15.73 -12.05 -7.64
C TYR A 27 -15.59 -11.02 -8.77
N THR A 28 -14.38 -10.52 -9.04
CA THR A 28 -14.15 -9.60 -10.16
C THR A 28 -14.20 -10.29 -11.52
N LEU A 29 -14.18 -11.63 -11.57
CA LEU A 29 -14.18 -12.41 -12.81
C LEU A 29 -15.57 -12.84 -13.28
N VAL A 30 -16.63 -12.57 -12.51
CA VAL A 30 -17.99 -13.02 -12.80
C VAL A 30 -18.57 -12.30 -14.03
N ASN A 31 -18.63 -10.97 -13.99
CA ASN A 31 -19.03 -10.12 -15.10
C ASN A 31 -18.61 -8.65 -14.83
N LYS A 32 -18.85 -7.75 -15.79
CA LYS A 32 -18.45 -6.34 -15.69
C LYS A 32 -19.09 -5.59 -14.50
N SER A 33 -20.32 -5.93 -14.10
CA SER A 33 -21.01 -5.26 -12.98
C SER A 33 -20.37 -5.66 -11.65
N TRP A 34 -20.13 -6.96 -11.46
CA TRP A 34 -19.40 -7.50 -10.31
C TRP A 34 -17.97 -6.96 -10.27
N GLN A 35 -17.26 -6.97 -11.40
CA GLN A 35 -15.93 -6.38 -11.50
C GLN A 35 -15.92 -4.94 -10.99
N ALA A 36 -16.81 -4.08 -11.48
CA ALA A 36 -16.87 -2.69 -11.06
C ALA A 36 -17.14 -2.52 -9.55
N ALA A 37 -18.02 -3.33 -8.96
CA ALA A 37 -18.36 -3.23 -7.54
C ALA A 37 -17.21 -3.68 -6.64
N PHE A 38 -16.60 -4.83 -6.98
CA PHE A 38 -15.55 -5.44 -6.18
C PHE A 38 -14.20 -4.75 -6.38
N GLU A 39 -13.87 -4.28 -7.59
CA GLU A 39 -12.67 -3.46 -7.81
C GLU A 39 -12.76 -2.14 -7.04
N ARG A 40 -13.93 -1.50 -6.98
CA ARG A 40 -14.11 -0.29 -6.18
C ARG A 40 -13.74 -0.51 -4.72
N ARG A 41 -14.07 -1.67 -4.16
CA ARG A 41 -13.69 -2.04 -2.79
C ARG A 41 -12.21 -2.42 -2.69
N MET A 42 -11.70 -3.23 -3.62
CA MET A 42 -10.32 -3.70 -3.65
C MET A 42 -9.30 -2.56 -3.77
N TYR A 43 -9.60 -1.54 -4.58
CA TYR A 43 -8.72 -0.39 -4.77
C TYR A 43 -9.00 0.78 -3.82
N SER A 44 -10.01 0.68 -2.95
CA SER A 44 -10.36 1.77 -2.03
C SER A 44 -9.26 2.10 -1.01
N SER A 45 -8.58 1.07 -0.51
CA SER A 45 -7.46 1.19 0.41
C SER A 45 -6.31 0.31 -0.08
N LEU A 46 -5.16 0.93 -0.36
CA LEU A 46 -3.99 0.26 -0.92
C LEU A 46 -2.82 0.30 0.03
N VAL A 47 -2.08 -0.81 0.10
CA VAL A 47 -0.77 -0.87 0.75
C VAL A 47 0.29 -0.79 -0.34
N VAL A 48 1.11 0.25 -0.29
CA VAL A 48 2.11 0.55 -1.32
C VAL A 48 3.49 0.53 -0.69
N LEU A 49 4.45 -0.10 -1.36
CA LEU A 49 5.82 -0.27 -0.89
C LEU A 49 6.72 0.76 -1.56
N SER A 50 7.67 1.32 -0.82
CA SER A 50 8.76 2.08 -1.42
C SER A 50 9.65 1.16 -2.26
N PRO A 51 10.37 1.73 -3.26
CA PRO A 51 11.33 0.96 -4.04
C PRO A 51 12.41 0.38 -3.12
N SER A 52 12.63 -0.93 -3.18
CA SER A 52 13.69 -1.67 -2.51
C SER A 52 13.83 -3.04 -3.17
N ASP A 53 15.06 -3.57 -3.19
CA ASP A 53 15.39 -4.88 -3.76
C ASP A 53 15.22 -6.03 -2.74
N VAL A 54 14.86 -5.71 -1.49
CA VAL A 54 14.68 -6.70 -0.43
C VAL A 54 13.23 -7.20 -0.40
N ASP A 55 13.02 -8.51 -0.29
CA ASP A 55 11.67 -9.11 -0.27
C ASP A 55 11.10 -9.32 1.14
N TYR A 56 11.94 -9.22 2.17
CA TYR A 56 11.61 -9.51 3.56
C TYR A 56 11.72 -8.25 4.42
N ILE A 57 10.98 -8.26 5.52
CA ILE A 57 11.03 -7.25 6.56
C ILE A 57 11.31 -7.92 7.89
N THR A 58 11.90 -7.16 8.79
CA THR A 58 12.23 -7.61 10.14
C THR A 58 11.23 -7.02 11.12
N VAL A 59 10.57 -7.89 11.88
CA VAL A 59 9.56 -7.55 12.89
C VAL A 59 10.10 -8.00 14.24
N GLY A 60 10.65 -7.04 14.99
CA GLY A 60 11.37 -7.35 16.22
C GLY A 60 12.73 -8.02 15.96
N PRO A 61 13.37 -8.60 16.98
CA PRO A 61 14.77 -8.99 16.91
C PRO A 61 15.05 -10.24 16.05
N THR A 62 14.05 -11.09 15.78
CA THR A 62 14.29 -12.40 15.15
C THR A 62 13.28 -12.79 14.07
N GLU A 63 12.19 -12.06 13.91
CA GLU A 63 11.11 -12.48 13.01
C GLU A 63 11.26 -11.80 11.65
N GLN A 64 11.27 -12.60 10.58
CA GLN A 64 11.27 -12.09 9.22
C GLN A 64 9.98 -12.47 8.51
N HIS A 65 9.37 -11.49 7.84
CA HIS A 65 8.14 -11.68 7.07
C HIS A 65 8.34 -11.22 5.65
N LYS A 66 7.69 -11.90 4.70
CA LYS A 66 7.64 -11.41 3.31
C LYS A 66 6.87 -10.08 3.26
N LYS A 67 7.39 -9.11 2.53
CA LYS A 67 6.70 -7.84 2.25
C LYS A 67 5.33 -8.09 1.65
N ARG A 68 4.37 -7.29 2.09
CA ARG A 68 2.99 -7.30 1.59
C ARG A 68 2.62 -5.91 1.13
N GLY A 69 2.23 -5.80 -0.13
CA GLY A 69 1.82 -4.55 -0.76
C GLY A 69 2.10 -4.56 -2.26
N LEU A 70 1.73 -3.49 -2.92
CA LEU A 70 2.06 -3.22 -4.32
C LEU A 70 3.33 -2.36 -4.38
N SER A 71 4.26 -2.68 -5.28
CA SER A 71 5.32 -1.71 -5.63
C SER A 71 4.70 -0.50 -6.33
N LEU A 72 5.40 0.65 -6.28
CA LEU A 72 4.99 1.83 -7.05
C LEU A 72 4.89 1.54 -8.55
N SER A 73 5.83 0.76 -9.11
CA SER A 73 5.78 0.35 -10.51
C SER A 73 4.52 -0.47 -10.83
N ARG A 74 4.15 -1.40 -9.95
CA ARG A 74 2.96 -2.22 -10.14
C ARG A 74 1.68 -1.40 -10.02
N LEU A 75 1.66 -0.42 -9.11
CA LEU A 75 0.56 0.52 -8.98
C LEU A 75 0.43 1.38 -10.24
N ASP A 76 1.54 1.79 -10.83
CA ASP A 76 1.57 2.50 -12.10
C ASP A 76 1.01 1.65 -13.23
N ASP A 77 1.47 0.40 -13.40
CA ASP A 77 0.99 -0.50 -14.45
C ASP A 77 -0.54 -0.68 -14.47
N ILE A 78 -1.16 -0.75 -13.28
CA ILE A 78 -2.59 -1.00 -13.14
C ILE A 78 -3.44 0.27 -13.23
N THR A 79 -2.85 1.45 -13.09
CA THR A 79 -3.57 2.74 -13.08
C THR A 79 -3.21 3.64 -14.26
N SER A 80 -2.06 3.46 -14.90
CA SER A 80 -1.57 4.34 -15.98
C SER A 80 -2.00 3.88 -17.35
N GLY A 81 -2.53 4.80 -18.15
CA GLY A 81 -2.98 4.55 -19.52
C GLY A 81 -4.34 5.17 -19.84
N PRO A 82 -4.71 5.23 -21.12
CA PRO A 82 -5.93 5.89 -21.56
C PRO A 82 -7.19 5.03 -21.38
N GLN A 83 -7.07 3.77 -20.96
CA GLN A 83 -8.22 2.86 -20.88
C GLN A 83 -9.16 3.26 -19.73
N ASP A 84 -10.47 3.32 -20.01
CA ASP A 84 -11.52 3.74 -19.05
C ASP A 84 -11.45 2.99 -17.73
N TRP A 85 -11.18 1.69 -17.75
CA TRP A 85 -11.08 0.87 -16.54
C TRP A 85 -9.87 1.24 -15.67
N ARG A 86 -8.76 1.71 -16.26
CA ARG A 86 -7.59 2.21 -15.52
C ARG A 86 -7.90 3.55 -14.87
N GLN A 87 -8.56 4.44 -15.62
CA GLN A 87 -9.01 5.73 -15.10
C GLN A 87 -10.02 5.55 -13.95
N ALA A 88 -10.98 4.64 -14.10
CA ALA A 88 -11.96 4.33 -13.06
C ALA A 88 -11.28 3.84 -11.76
N ARG A 89 -10.25 2.99 -11.86
CA ARG A 89 -9.47 2.54 -10.70
C ARG A 89 -8.84 3.69 -9.93
N ARG A 90 -8.30 4.70 -10.60
CA ARG A 90 -7.74 5.91 -9.94
C ARG A 90 -8.79 6.61 -9.09
N THR A 91 -10.02 6.73 -9.59
CA THR A 91 -11.12 7.37 -8.85
C THR A 91 -11.57 6.57 -7.62
N TYR A 92 -11.28 5.27 -7.57
CA TYR A 92 -11.63 4.40 -6.45
C TYR A 92 -10.64 4.53 -5.29
N ILE A 93 -9.41 4.95 -5.52
CA ILE A 93 -8.37 5.07 -4.49
C ILE A 93 -8.74 6.20 -3.52
N ARG A 94 -8.94 5.85 -2.25
CA ARG A 94 -9.26 6.82 -1.18
C ARG A 94 -8.23 6.84 -0.07
N HIS A 95 -7.57 5.70 0.17
CA HIS A 95 -6.60 5.55 1.23
C HIS A 95 -5.36 4.83 0.72
N ILE A 96 -4.18 5.35 1.06
CA ILE A 96 -2.89 4.71 0.79
C ILE A 96 -2.14 4.56 2.11
N LEU A 97 -1.78 3.33 2.46
CA LEU A 97 -0.76 3.05 3.46
C LEU A 97 0.57 2.86 2.73
N TYR A 98 1.44 3.87 2.81
CA TYR A 98 2.77 3.82 2.22
C TYR A 98 3.78 3.28 3.23
N ARG A 99 4.44 2.19 2.85
CA ARG A 99 5.45 1.50 3.66
C ARG A 99 6.83 1.83 3.13
N VAL A 100 7.58 2.58 3.93
CA VAL A 100 8.93 3.03 3.59
C VAL A 100 9.95 2.01 4.09
N ALA A 101 10.67 1.43 3.15
CA ALA A 101 11.85 0.60 3.38
C ALA A 101 12.93 1.39 4.10
N VAL A 102 13.38 0.86 5.24
CA VAL A 102 14.55 1.37 5.96
C VAL A 102 15.50 0.20 6.26
N PRO A 103 16.83 0.40 6.17
CA PRO A 103 17.78 -0.68 6.33
C PRO A 103 17.79 -1.27 7.75
N HIS A 104 17.65 -0.43 8.78
CA HIS A 104 17.87 -0.85 10.17
C HIS A 104 16.59 -0.87 10.99
N TYR A 105 16.35 -1.96 11.69
CA TYR A 105 15.40 -2.01 12.78
C TYR A 105 15.95 -1.24 13.96
N LEU A 106 15.16 -0.30 14.48
CA LEU A 106 15.51 0.49 15.65
C LEU A 106 14.60 0.03 16.79
N GLU A 107 15.19 -0.60 17.81
CA GLU A 107 14.46 -0.91 19.05
C GLU A 107 14.04 0.40 19.74
N GLU A 108 12.78 0.48 20.18
CA GLU A 108 12.22 1.71 20.79
C GLU A 108 12.87 2.11 22.12
N CYS A 109 13.77 1.28 22.70
CA CYS A 109 14.32 1.51 24.03
C CYS A 109 15.78 1.02 24.20
N ARG A 110 16.73 1.96 24.18
CA ARG A 110 17.86 1.97 25.15
C ARG A 110 17.94 3.33 25.83
N ARG A 111 16.88 3.72 26.54
CA ARG A 111 16.95 4.78 27.56
C ARG A 111 17.71 4.19 28.76
N GLY A 112 19.03 4.14 28.72
CA GLY A 112 19.81 3.64 29.84
C GLY A 112 21.30 3.43 29.62
N ASP A 113 21.79 3.44 28.38
CA ASP A 113 23.24 3.48 28.12
C ASP A 113 23.68 4.94 27.98
N ASP A 114 24.61 5.36 28.83
CA ASP A 114 25.19 6.70 28.86
C ASP A 114 25.95 7.09 27.57
N ASP A 115 26.04 6.17 26.60
CA ASP A 115 26.70 6.33 25.29
C ASP A 115 25.71 6.35 24.10
N TYR A 116 24.39 6.35 24.36
CA TYR A 116 23.38 6.44 23.29
C TYR A 116 23.37 7.84 22.65
N THR A 117 24.03 7.96 21.50
CA THR A 117 23.97 9.17 20.67
C THR A 117 22.88 9.01 19.60
N TYR A 118 21.88 9.90 19.59
CA TYR A 118 20.79 9.92 18.60
C TYR A 118 21.29 10.00 17.15
N ASP A 119 22.46 10.61 16.96
CA ASP A 119 23.13 10.73 15.66
C ASP A 119 24.14 9.60 15.44
N ASN A 120 23.63 8.37 15.23
CA ASN A 120 24.46 7.22 14.85
C ASN A 120 24.28 6.85 13.37
N ILE A 121 25.17 6.00 12.85
CA ILE A 121 25.19 5.60 11.43
C ILE A 121 23.86 4.98 11.00
N TRP A 122 23.23 4.14 11.86
CA TRP A 122 21.97 3.48 11.54
C TRP A 122 20.81 4.48 11.38
N HIS A 123 20.73 5.50 12.25
CA HIS A 123 19.76 6.59 12.11
C HIS A 123 19.98 7.40 10.83
N ARG A 124 21.24 7.70 10.49
CA ARG A 124 21.58 8.42 9.25
C ARG A 124 21.16 7.65 8.00
N GLU A 125 21.46 6.35 7.97
CA GLU A 125 21.08 5.47 6.85
C GLU A 125 19.56 5.31 6.74
N ASN A 126 18.85 5.14 7.86
CA ASN A 126 17.38 5.12 7.89
C ASN A 126 16.77 6.44 7.42
N ASN A 127 17.29 7.59 7.86
CA ASN A 127 16.82 8.91 7.45
C ASN A 127 17.04 9.16 5.96
N LEU A 128 18.18 8.70 5.43
CA LEU A 128 18.49 8.76 4.00
C LEU A 128 17.49 7.91 3.21
N ALA A 129 17.31 6.63 3.59
CA ALA A 129 16.36 5.72 2.96
C ALA A 129 14.92 6.26 3.03
N PHE A 130 14.52 6.79 4.18
CA PHE A 130 13.23 7.43 4.37
C PHE A 130 13.02 8.61 3.41
N SER A 131 14.01 9.49 3.32
CA SER A 131 13.96 10.66 2.42
C SER A 131 13.85 10.25 0.95
N HIS A 132 14.58 9.21 0.53
CA HIS A 132 14.48 8.65 -0.82
C HIS A 132 13.10 8.03 -1.09
N GLY A 133 12.56 7.24 -0.16
CA GLY A 133 11.23 6.65 -0.28
C GLY A 133 10.14 7.71 -0.36
N MET A 134 10.19 8.73 0.50
CA MET A 134 9.23 9.83 0.47
C MET A 134 9.31 10.63 -0.83
N ARG A 135 10.51 10.93 -1.35
CA ARG A 135 10.66 11.58 -2.65
C ARG A 135 10.01 10.75 -3.76
N ALA A 136 10.27 9.44 -3.81
CA ALA A 136 9.67 8.56 -4.81
C ALA A 136 8.13 8.55 -4.74
N LEU A 137 7.54 8.58 -3.54
CA LEU A 137 6.09 8.71 -3.38
C LEU A 137 5.57 10.05 -3.91
N PHE A 138 6.19 11.17 -3.51
CA PHE A 138 5.73 12.50 -3.92
C PHE A 138 5.96 12.81 -5.40
N ASP A 139 6.96 12.19 -6.03
CA ASP A 139 7.12 12.21 -7.49
C ASP A 139 6.04 11.37 -8.20
N TYR A 140 5.40 10.44 -7.49
CA TYR A 140 4.38 9.55 -8.03
C TYR A 140 2.95 10.08 -7.85
N LEU A 141 2.59 10.58 -6.66
CA LEU A 141 1.23 10.98 -6.31
C LEU A 141 0.55 11.93 -7.33
N PRO A 142 1.23 12.96 -7.88
CA PRO A 142 0.63 13.86 -8.87
C PRO A 142 0.19 13.16 -10.17
N ARG A 143 0.76 11.98 -10.48
CA ARG A 143 0.38 11.19 -11.67
C ARG A 143 -0.79 10.24 -11.41
N LEU A 144 -1.02 9.91 -10.13
CA LEU A 144 -1.96 8.88 -9.72
C LEU A 144 -3.37 9.44 -9.48
N VAL A 145 -3.48 10.55 -8.73
CA VAL A 145 -4.76 11.06 -8.24
C VAL A 145 -4.94 12.55 -8.49
N ASP A 146 -6.09 12.89 -9.07
CA ASP A 146 -6.60 14.27 -9.16
C ASP A 146 -7.56 14.62 -8.00
N GLN A 147 -7.71 13.70 -7.05
CA GLN A 147 -8.66 13.81 -5.93
C GLN A 147 -7.96 13.71 -4.57
N ALA A 148 -8.62 14.24 -3.54
CA ALA A 148 -8.15 14.08 -2.17
C ALA A 148 -8.12 12.60 -1.76
N ILE A 149 -7.00 12.20 -1.16
CA ILE A 149 -6.78 10.88 -0.58
C ILE A 149 -6.26 11.02 0.85
N SER A 150 -6.51 10.00 1.66
CA SER A 150 -5.84 9.83 2.95
C SER A 150 -4.54 9.04 2.75
N LEU A 151 -3.47 9.48 3.39
CA LEU A 151 -2.15 8.89 3.31
C LEU A 151 -1.63 8.59 4.71
N ASP A 152 -1.41 7.31 4.99
CA ASP A 152 -0.70 6.84 6.17
C ASP A 152 0.71 6.41 5.77
N ILE A 153 1.70 6.72 6.61
CA ILE A 153 3.10 6.37 6.38
C ILE A 153 3.58 5.49 7.52
N ALA A 154 4.19 4.36 7.16
CA ALA A 154 4.78 3.43 8.12
C ALA A 154 6.20 3.05 7.67
N LEU A 155 7.10 2.84 8.63
CA LEU A 155 8.45 2.34 8.37
C LEU A 155 8.45 0.81 8.34
N GLN A 156 9.29 0.22 7.50
CA GLN A 156 9.54 -1.22 7.46
C GLN A 156 11.04 -1.48 7.41
N ALA A 157 11.57 -2.07 8.47
CA ALA A 157 12.97 -2.46 8.53
C ALA A 157 13.25 -3.68 7.64
N GLU A 158 14.40 -3.69 6.98
CA GLU A 158 14.82 -4.74 6.04
C GLU A 158 16.01 -5.57 6.53
N THR A 159 16.39 -5.38 7.79
CA THR A 159 17.68 -5.84 8.33
C THR A 159 17.77 -7.37 8.30
N ALA A 160 18.73 -7.87 7.53
CA ALA A 160 19.20 -9.26 7.58
C ALA A 160 20.19 -9.45 8.73
#